data_AF-A0A8S3DP87-F1
#
_entry.id   AF-A0A8S3DP87-F1
#
_cell.length_a   1.000
_cell.length_b   1.000
_cell.length_c   1.000
_cell.angle_alpha   90.00
_cell.angle_beta   90.00
_cell.angle_gamma   90.00
#
_symmetry.space_group_name_H-M   'P 1'
#
loop_
_entity.id
_entity.type
_entity.pdbx_description
1 polymer ?
#
loop_
_entity_poly.entity_id
_entity_poly.type
_entity_poly.pdbx_seq_one_letter_code
_entity_poly.pdbx_strand_id
1 'polypeptide(L)' 'MTMNIYVAKDIDTNDVLQVAVRADNSVSYETLNGIFPGATILKYKDTNTNNWT' A
#
# COMPACT_ATOMS: atom_id res chain seq x y z
N MET A 1 -6.10 -11.24 15.03
CA MET A 1 -6.57 -10.02 14.35
C MET A 1 -5.74 -9.86 13.09
N THR A 2 -6.36 -9.66 11.92
CA THR A 2 -5.65 -9.46 10.65
C THR A 2 -5.32 -7.98 10.48
N MET A 3 -4.05 -7.65 10.19
CA MET A 3 -3.64 -6.28 9.90
C MET A 3 -3.87 -5.97 8.43
N ASN A 4 -4.26 -4.73 8.09
CA ASN A 4 -4.44 -4.28 6.71
C ASN A 4 -3.64 -2.99 6.49
N ILE A 5 -3.14 -2.79 5.27
CA ILE A 5 -2.66 -1.49 4.79
C ILE A 5 -3.65 -0.90 3.79
N TYR A 6 -3.59 0.41 3.62
CA TYR A 6 -4.39 1.17 2.67
C TYR A 6 -3.48 1.63 1.54
N VAL A 7 -3.82 1.26 0.31
CA VAL A 7 -3.03 1.58 -0.88
C VAL A 7 -3.92 2.23 -1.94
N ALA A 8 -3.36 3.20 -2.65
CA ALA A 8 -4.00 3.87 -3.76
C ALA A 8 -2.97 4.06 -4.87
N LYS A 9 -3.44 4.31 -6.10
CA LYS A 9 -2.55 4.61 -7.23
C LYS A 9 -1.86 5.97 -7.05
N ASP A 10 -2.57 6.91 -6.44
CA ASP A 10 -2.11 8.26 -6.14
C ASP A 10 -2.62 8.69 -4.74
N ILE A 11 -1.94 9.64 -4.10
CA ILE A 11 -2.37 10.17 -2.80
C ILE A 11 -3.63 11.03 -2.89
N ASP A 12 -3.89 11.61 -4.07
CA ASP A 12 -5.05 12.46 -4.32
C ASP A 12 -6.25 11.67 -4.86
N THR A 13 -6.10 10.36 -5.08
CA THR A 13 -7.23 9.50 -5.44
C THR A 13 -8.04 9.06 -4.22
N ASN A 14 -9.35 9.27 -4.29
CA ASN A 14 -10.31 8.69 -3.33
C ASN A 14 -10.47 7.16 -3.47
N ASP A 15 -9.78 6.55 -4.43
CA ASP A 15 -9.83 5.12 -4.72
C ASP A 15 -8.78 4.37 -3.89
N VAL A 16 -9.05 4.30 -2.57
CA VAL A 16 -8.19 3.63 -1.59
C VAL A 16 -8.67 2.20 -1.39
N LEU A 17 -7.76 1.24 -1.59
CA LEU A 17 -8.03 -0.18 -1.43
C LEU A 17 -7.33 -0.72 -0.17
N GLN A 18 -8.01 -1.63 0.53
CA GLN A 18 -7.45 -2.33 1.69
C GLN A 18 -6.76 -3.62 1.25
N VAL A 19 -5.53 -3.82 1.71
CA VAL A 19 -4.74 -5.02 1.43
C VAL A 19 -4.33 -5.70 2.73
N ALA A 20 -4.63 -6.99 2.84
CA ALA A 20 -4.29 -7.78 4.01
C ALA A 20 -2.77 -7.96 4.14
N VAL A 21 -2.28 -7.72 5.35
CA VAL A 21 -0.90 -7.95 5.75
C VAL A 21 -0.80 -9.36 6.31
N ARG A 22 0.24 -10.08 5.88
CA ARG A 22 0.56 -11.40 6.38
C ARG A 22 1.04 -11.32 7.83
N ALA A 23 1.09 -12.47 8.51
CA ALA A 23 1.50 -12.53 9.91
C ALA A 23 2.95 -12.07 10.17
N ASP A 24 3.79 -12.02 9.13
CA ASP A 24 5.18 -11.56 9.16
C ASP A 24 5.33 -10.05 8.89
N ASN A 25 4.22 -9.29 8.90
CA ASN A 25 4.15 -7.89 8.55
C ASN A 25 4.55 -7.57 7.08
N SER A 26 4.48 -8.56 6.18
CA SER A 26 4.71 -8.36 4.74
C SER A 26 3.40 -8.35 3.94
N VAL A 27 3.47 -7.79 2.73
CA VAL A 27 2.40 -7.87 1.72
C VAL A 27 2.95 -8.57 0.48
N SER A 28 2.14 -9.46 -0.12
CA SER A 28 2.56 -10.18 -1.33
C SER A 28 2.65 -9.24 -2.53
N TYR A 29 3.75 -9.32 -3.27
CA TYR A 29 3.89 -8.64 -4.55
C TYR A 29 2.77 -9.03 -5.53
N GLU A 30 2.37 -10.30 -5.58
CA GLU A 30 1.30 -10.77 -6.46
C GLU A 30 -0.04 -10.09 -6.16
N THR A 31 -0.32 -9.85 -4.88
CA THR A 31 -1.53 -9.14 -4.45
C THR A 31 -1.49 -7.68 -4.92
N LEU A 32 -0.34 -7.02 -4.76
CA LEU A 32 -0.17 -5.64 -5.21
C LEU A 32 -0.18 -5.52 -6.73
N ASN A 33 0.46 -6.44 -7.46
CA ASN A 33 0.47 -6.45 -8.92
C ASN A 33 -0.90 -6.81 -9.51
N GLY A 34 -1.72 -7.58 -8.80
CA GLY A 34 -3.11 -7.82 -9.19
C GLY A 34 -3.99 -6.57 -9.08
N ILE A 35 -3.67 -5.66 -8.15
CA ILE A 35 -4.39 -4.40 -7.94
C ILE A 35 -3.83 -3.28 -8.84
N PHE A 36 -2.50 -3.16 -8.88
CA PHE A 36 -1.76 -2.17 -9.66
C PHE A 36 -0.76 -2.88 -10.59
N PRO A 37 -1.21 -3.35 -11.77
CA PRO A 37 -0.35 -4.08 -12.70
C PRO A 37 0.87 -3.25 -13.13
N GLY A 38 2.06 -3.84 -12.98
CA GLY A 38 3.32 -3.19 -13.32
C GLY A 38 3.86 -2.22 -12.27
N ALA A 39 3.21 -2.08 -11.12
CA ALA A 39 3.77 -1.35 -9.99
C ALA A 39 5.00 -2.08 -9.44
N THR A 40 6.14 -1.39 -9.38
CA THR A 40 7.42 -1.93 -8.91
C THR A 40 7.90 -1.25 -7.63
N ILE A 41 7.37 -0.07 -7.32
CA ILE A 41 7.75 0.75 -6.18
C ILE A 41 6.47 1.25 -5.51
N LEU A 42 6.38 1.10 -4.20
CA LEU A 42 5.42 1.79 -3.37
C LEU A 42 6.12 2.97 -2.69
N LYS A 43 5.40 4.08 -2.54
CA LYS A 43 5.83 5.23 -1.76
C LYS A 43 4.78 5.49 -0.70
N TYR A 44 5.20 6.01 0.43
CA TYR A 44 4.28 6.50 1.45
C TYR A 44 4.74 7.87 1.94
N LYS A 45 3.78 8.66 2.40
CA LYS A 45 4.05 9.93 3.05
C LYS A 45 3.90 9.73 4.54
N ASP A 46 4.98 9.92 5.29
CA ASP A 46 4.89 9.95 6.75
C ASP A 46 4.16 11.22 7.18
N THR A 47 3.01 11.07 7.85
CA THR A 47 2.17 12.19 8.28
C THR A 47 2.78 12.96 9.44
N ASN A 48 3.71 12.38 10.20
CA ASN A 48 4.36 13.06 11.32
C ASN A 48 5.44 14.02 10.84
N THR A 49 6.17 13.62 9.80
CA THR A 49 7.31 14.39 9.26
C THR A 49 6.99 15.08 7.94
N ASN A 50 5.82 14.78 7.35
CA ASN A 50 5.38 15.24 6.03
C ASN A 50 6.35 14.91 4.89
N ASN A 51 7.20 13.89 5.09
CA ASN A 51 8.23 13.45 4.14
C ASN A 51 7.80 12.26 3.30
N TRP A 52 8.32 12.18 2.07
CA TRP A 52 8.14 11.05 1.16
C TRP A 52 9.22 10.00 1.42
N THR A 53 8.80 8.76 1.68
CA THR A 53 9.68 7.57 1.73
C THR A 53 9.24 6.58 0.66
#